data_AF-A0A2V9WKX1-F1
#
_entry.id   AF-A0A2V9WKX1-F1
#
_cell.length_a   1.000
_cell.length_b   1.000
_cell.length_c   1.000
_cell.angle_alpha   90.00
_cell.angle_beta   90.00
_cell.angle_gamma   90.00
#
_symmetry.space_group_name_H-M   'P 1'
#
loop_
_entity.id
_entity.type
_entity.pdbx_description
1 polymer ?
#
loop_
_entity_poly.entity_id
_entity_poly.type
_entity_poly.pdbx_seq_one_letter_code
_entity_poly.pdbx_strand_id
1 'polypeptide(L)'
;MTLPLNKKYRPMDAMPASELPAGPEWQYEPKWDGFRCLAFRDGKRVDLQSKAGKPLTRYFPELATALMALPAKQFVLDGEIVIPQDGGLSFDQLLMRIHPAASRVLKLSKQSPATFIVFDLLVDEKGKSLVNLPLHARREQLERFARKYFSKNKSICLSPVAEDVSVAREWF
;
A
#
# COMPACT_ATOMS: atom_id res chain seq x y z
N MET A 1 -6.22 -7.02 18.52
CA MET A 1 -5.95 -5.76 17.78
C MET A 1 -6.90 -4.74 18.34
N THR A 2 -6.42 -3.55 18.68
CA THR A 2 -7.21 -2.43 19.21
C THR A 2 -7.72 -1.49 18.12
N LEU A 3 -7.21 -1.66 16.90
CA LEU A 3 -7.64 -0.90 15.73
C LEU A 3 -9.14 -1.08 15.47
N PRO A 4 -9.84 -0.03 15.01
CA PRO A 4 -11.26 -0.09 14.68
C PRO A 4 -11.55 -0.97 13.44
N LEU A 5 -10.54 -1.17 12.58
CA LEU A 5 -10.61 -2.11 11.47
C LEU A 5 -9.98 -3.43 11.85
N ASN A 6 -10.67 -4.53 11.53
CA ASN A 6 -10.17 -5.88 11.73
C ASN A 6 -9.81 -6.55 10.40
N LYS A 7 -9.19 -7.73 10.48
CA LYS A 7 -8.74 -8.53 9.32
C LYS A 7 -9.87 -9.07 8.42
N LYS A 8 -11.14 -8.79 8.70
CA LYS A 8 -12.27 -9.10 7.79
C LYS A 8 -12.62 -7.93 6.89
N TYR A 9 -12.00 -6.76 7.08
CA TYR A 9 -12.23 -5.59 6.25
C TYR A 9 -11.87 -5.91 4.79
N ARG A 10 -12.80 -5.61 3.88
CA ARG A 10 -12.61 -5.82 2.44
C ARG A 10 -12.19 -4.50 1.81
N PRO A 11 -11.08 -4.47 1.05
CA PRO A 11 -10.70 -3.30 0.28
C PRO A 11 -11.78 -2.95 -0.76
N MET A 12 -11.86 -1.66 -1.12
CA MET A 12 -12.77 -1.18 -2.17
C MET A 12 -12.30 -1.64 -3.55
N ASP A 13 -13.19 -2.19 -4.37
CA ASP A 13 -12.87 -2.63 -5.73
C ASP A 13 -13.08 -1.55 -6.79
N ALA A 14 -12.31 -1.65 -7.88
CA ALA A 14 -12.46 -0.81 -9.05
C ALA A 14 -13.47 -1.43 -10.02
N MET A 15 -14.23 -0.58 -10.70
CA MET A 15 -15.08 -0.96 -11.82
C MET A 15 -14.32 -0.72 -13.13
N PRO A 16 -14.31 -1.68 -14.08
CA PRO A 16 -13.71 -1.46 -15.39
C PRO A 16 -14.37 -0.28 -16.11
N ALA A 17 -13.57 0.56 -16.74
CA ALA A 17 -14.01 1.66 -17.59
C ALA A 17 -13.15 1.67 -18.87
N SER A 18 -13.77 1.99 -20.01
CA SER A 18 -13.08 2.07 -21.30
C SER A 18 -12.25 3.34 -21.46
N GLU A 19 -12.58 4.38 -20.70
CA GLU A 19 -11.95 5.69 -20.73
C GLU A 19 -11.75 6.21 -19.32
N LEU A 20 -10.78 7.11 -19.14
CA LEU A 20 -10.64 7.85 -17.90
C LEU A 20 -11.86 8.74 -17.71
N PRO A 21 -12.61 8.61 -16.59
CA PRO A 21 -13.72 9.51 -16.32
C PRO A 21 -13.20 10.93 -16.17
N ALA A 22 -13.98 11.92 -16.56
CA ALA A 22 -13.59 13.33 -16.53
C ALA A 22 -14.57 14.13 -15.66
N GLY A 23 -14.05 15.16 -15.00
CA GLY A 23 -14.85 16.04 -14.15
C GLY A 23 -14.09 16.44 -12.87
N PRO A 24 -14.52 17.52 -12.20
CA PRO A 24 -13.86 18.04 -11.00
C PRO A 24 -13.96 17.10 -9.79
N GLU A 25 -14.78 16.05 -9.85
CA GLU A 25 -14.93 15.05 -8.80
C GLU A 25 -13.89 13.91 -8.88
N TRP A 26 -13.09 13.86 -9.94
CA TRP A 26 -12.14 12.78 -10.20
C TRP A 26 -10.72 13.15 -9.80
N GLN A 27 -10.03 12.15 -9.23
CA GLN A 27 -8.59 12.13 -9.08
C GLN A 27 -8.06 10.83 -9.72
N TYR A 28 -6.84 10.88 -10.23
CA TYR A 28 -6.20 9.79 -10.96
C TYR A 28 -4.93 9.35 -10.24
N GLU A 29 -4.71 8.05 -10.18
CA GLU A 29 -3.46 7.45 -9.70
C GLU A 29 -3.01 6.35 -10.69
N PRO A 30 -1.70 6.10 -10.83
CA PRO A 30 -1.22 5.00 -11.66
C PRO A 30 -1.77 3.67 -11.14
N LYS A 31 -2.18 2.79 -12.06
CA LYS A 31 -2.53 1.43 -11.69
C LYS A 31 -1.25 0.61 -11.51
N TRP A 32 -0.85 0.44 -10.26
CA TRP A 32 0.29 -0.41 -9.90
C TRP A 32 -0.02 -1.89 -10.15
N ASP A 33 0.93 -2.61 -10.75
CA ASP A 33 0.80 -4.05 -11.01
C ASP A 33 1.59 -4.86 -9.97
N GLY A 34 0.87 -5.44 -9.00
CA GLY A 34 1.50 -6.15 -7.90
C GLY A 34 0.51 -6.94 -7.04
N PHE A 35 0.80 -7.01 -5.73
CA PHE A 35 -0.13 -7.57 -4.76
C PHE A 35 -0.74 -6.49 -3.88
N ARG A 36 -2.04 -6.24 -4.07
CA ARG A 36 -2.81 -5.39 -3.15
C ARG A 36 -2.72 -5.87 -1.71
N CYS A 37 -2.40 -4.94 -0.82
CA CYS A 37 -2.07 -5.21 0.57
C CYS A 37 -2.67 -4.15 1.50
N LEU A 38 -3.42 -4.62 2.50
CA LEU A 38 -3.71 -3.86 3.71
C LEU A 38 -2.59 -4.08 4.73
N ALA A 39 -1.95 -2.99 5.16
CA ALA A 39 -0.93 -3.00 6.20
C ALA A 39 -1.50 -2.46 7.51
N PHE A 40 -1.62 -3.34 8.50
CA PHE A 40 -2.11 -3.01 9.84
C PHE A 40 -0.94 -2.84 10.79
N ARG A 41 -0.86 -1.68 11.44
CA ARG A 41 0.08 -1.40 12.53
C ARG A 41 -0.70 -1.21 13.83
N ASP A 42 -0.38 -1.99 14.86
CA ASP A 42 -0.98 -1.88 16.19
C ASP A 42 0.07 -2.12 17.29
N GLY A 43 0.59 -1.04 17.88
CA GLY A 43 1.60 -1.08 18.93
C GLY A 43 2.93 -1.64 18.45
N LYS A 44 3.24 -2.90 18.81
CA LYS A 44 4.45 -3.64 18.36
C LYS A 44 4.11 -4.75 17.35
N ARG A 45 2.90 -4.73 16.79
CA ARG A 45 2.44 -5.70 15.81
C ARG A 45 2.31 -5.05 14.43
N VAL A 46 2.73 -5.79 13.40
CA VAL A 46 2.49 -5.46 11.99
C VAL A 46 1.89 -6.71 11.33
N ASP A 47 0.79 -6.53 10.61
CA ASP A 47 0.18 -7.57 9.79
C ASP A 47 -0.03 -7.03 8.37
N LEU A 48 0.40 -7.81 7.38
CA LEU A 48 0.11 -7.57 5.96
C LEU A 48 -0.96 -8.55 5.52
N GLN A 49 -1.94 -8.06 4.76
CA GLN A 49 -3.08 -8.86 4.33
C GLN A 49 -3.41 -8.58 2.86
N SER A 50 -3.57 -9.64 2.07
CA SER A 50 -3.97 -9.50 0.67
C SER A 50 -5.42 -9.05 0.53
N LYS A 51 -5.81 -8.62 -0.68
CA LYS A 51 -7.22 -8.38 -1.05
C LYS A 51 -8.18 -9.51 -0.63
N ALA A 52 -7.76 -10.77 -0.77
CA ALA A 52 -8.56 -11.95 -0.40
C ALA A 52 -8.52 -12.28 1.09
N GLY A 53 -7.95 -11.42 1.94
CA GLY A 53 -7.84 -11.61 3.37
C GLY A 53 -6.70 -12.54 3.82
N LYS A 54 -5.85 -13.02 2.91
CA LYS A 54 -4.77 -13.96 3.24
C LYS A 54 -3.57 -13.23 3.87
N PRO A 55 -2.91 -13.82 4.90
CA PRO A 55 -1.74 -13.20 5.50
C PRO A 55 -0.56 -13.16 4.52
N LEU A 56 0.02 -11.97 4.35
CA LEU A 56 1.20 -11.73 3.51
C LEU A 56 2.49 -11.51 4.33
N THR A 57 2.38 -11.25 5.63
CA THR A 57 3.52 -10.80 6.48
C THR A 57 4.77 -11.68 6.34
N ARG A 58 4.60 -13.01 6.32
CA ARG A 58 5.73 -13.95 6.27
C ARG A 58 6.50 -13.90 4.95
N TYR A 59 5.88 -13.42 3.87
CA TYR A 59 6.46 -13.37 2.52
C TYR A 59 7.22 -12.06 2.26
N PHE A 60 6.93 -11.03 3.05
CA PHE A 60 7.52 -9.69 2.93
C PHE A 60 8.07 -9.19 4.28
N PRO A 61 9.02 -9.92 4.90
CA PRO A 61 9.59 -9.54 6.19
C PRO A 61 10.25 -8.16 6.18
N GLU A 62 10.80 -7.73 5.04
CA GLU A 62 11.41 -6.41 4.85
C GLU A 62 10.37 -5.30 4.99
N LEU A 63 9.16 -5.48 4.43
CA LEU A 63 8.07 -4.51 4.54
C LEU A 63 7.51 -4.49 5.95
N ALA A 64 7.34 -5.65 6.57
CA ALA A 64 6.91 -5.73 7.97
C ALA A 64 7.87 -4.98 8.91
N THR A 65 9.18 -5.12 8.66
CA THR A 65 10.23 -4.40 9.40
C THR A 65 10.18 -2.90 9.13
N ALA A 66 10.04 -2.48 7.86
CA ALA A 66 9.95 -1.07 7.49
C ALA A 66 8.73 -0.39 8.12
N LEU A 67 7.56 -1.04 8.12
CA LEU A 67 6.33 -0.53 8.74
C LEU A 67 6.44 -0.51 10.28
N MET A 68 7.11 -1.49 10.87
CA MET A 68 7.38 -1.55 12.32
C MET A 68 8.25 -0.38 12.77
N ALA A 69 9.22 0.03 11.93
CA ALA A 69 10.19 1.08 12.21
C ALA A 69 9.61 2.50 12.07
N LEU A 70 8.41 2.67 11.50
CA LEU A 70 7.75 3.97 11.47
C LEU A 70 7.47 4.47 12.89
N PRO A 71 7.68 5.77 13.18
CA PRO A 71 7.36 6.34 14.48
C PRO A 71 5.88 6.21 14.88
N ALA A 72 4.98 6.20 13.90
CA ALA A 72 3.56 5.94 14.13
C ALA A 72 3.34 4.49 14.59
N LYS A 73 2.64 4.33 15.72
CA LYS A 73 2.42 3.01 16.34
C LYS A 73 1.05 2.41 16.03
N GLN A 74 0.16 3.17 15.42
CA GLN A 74 -1.16 2.70 15.00
C GLN A 74 -1.43 3.26 13.61
N PHE A 75 -1.94 2.45 12.68
CA PHE A 75 -2.47 2.89 11.40
C PHE A 75 -2.97 1.69 10.59
N VAL A 76 -3.79 1.95 9.57
CA VAL A 76 -4.09 0.98 8.51
C VAL A 76 -3.93 1.67 7.16
N LEU A 77 -3.03 1.13 6.33
CA LEU A 77 -2.75 1.63 4.98
C LEU A 77 -3.28 0.65 3.94
N ASP A 78 -3.80 1.16 2.83
CA ASP A 78 -4.11 0.39 1.61
C ASP A 78 -3.13 0.78 0.51
N GLY A 79 -2.63 -0.22 -0.20
CA GLY A 79 -1.56 -0.04 -1.17
C GLY A 79 -1.27 -1.29 -1.98
N GLU A 80 -0.26 -1.18 -2.83
CA GLU A 80 0.24 -2.25 -3.69
C GLU A 80 1.66 -2.64 -3.28
N ILE A 81 1.93 -3.93 -3.10
CA ILE A 81 3.29 -4.44 -2.97
C ILE A 81 3.85 -4.73 -4.37
N VAL A 82 4.96 -4.09 -4.69
CA VAL A 82 5.66 -4.23 -5.98
C VAL A 82 7.12 -4.62 -5.78
N ILE A 83 7.75 -5.19 -6.80
CA ILE A 83 9.21 -5.36 -6.84
C ILE A 83 9.75 -4.52 -7.99
N PRO A 84 10.48 -3.42 -7.71
CA PRO A 84 11.15 -2.65 -8.73
C PRO A 84 12.24 -3.48 -9.44
N GLN A 85 12.36 -3.30 -10.75
CA GLN A 85 13.43 -3.85 -11.58
C GLN A 85 13.86 -2.77 -12.59
N ASP A 86 15.03 -2.93 -13.21
CA ASP A 86 15.49 -2.04 -14.28
C ASP A 86 14.39 -1.87 -15.35
N GLY A 87 13.90 -0.63 -15.49
CA GLY A 87 12.87 -0.28 -16.47
C GLY A 87 11.41 -0.55 -16.06
N GLY A 88 11.12 -1.00 -14.82
CA GLY A 88 9.72 -1.17 -14.41
C GLY A 88 9.49 -1.98 -13.13
N LEU A 89 8.36 -2.71 -13.11
CA LEU A 89 7.95 -3.56 -11.99
C LEU A 89 7.94 -5.03 -12.42
N SER A 90 8.39 -5.91 -11.53
CA SER A 90 8.52 -7.34 -11.81
C SER A 90 7.47 -8.16 -11.10
N PHE A 91 6.41 -8.53 -11.82
CA PHE A 91 5.35 -9.40 -11.29
C PHE A 91 5.85 -10.84 -11.05
N ASP A 92 6.72 -11.36 -11.92
CA ASP A 92 7.31 -12.70 -11.75
C ASP A 92 8.10 -12.82 -10.44
N GLN A 93 8.84 -11.77 -10.07
CA GLN A 93 9.56 -11.75 -8.81
C GLN A 93 8.61 -11.71 -7.59
N LEU A 94 7.46 -11.06 -7.70
CA LEU A 94 6.44 -11.09 -6.64
C LEU A 94 5.88 -12.50 -6.47
N LEU A 95 5.58 -13.19 -7.56
CA LEU A 95 5.11 -14.58 -7.53
C LEU A 95 6.13 -15.49 -6.84
N MET A 96 7.42 -15.31 -7.11
CA MET A 96 8.51 -16.05 -6.45
C MET A 96 8.57 -15.83 -4.93
N ARG A 97 7.98 -14.75 -4.39
CA ARG A 97 7.92 -14.52 -2.93
C ARG A 97 6.95 -15.43 -2.21
N ILE A 98 5.93 -15.96 -2.88
CA ILE A 98 4.94 -16.85 -2.28
C ILE A 98 5.51 -18.28 -2.23
N HIS A 99 6.53 -18.47 -1.39
CA HIS A 99 7.26 -19.73 -1.29
C HIS A 99 7.11 -20.36 0.10
N PRO A 100 6.98 -21.70 0.23
CA PRO A 100 6.84 -22.36 1.53
C PRO A 100 8.04 -22.17 2.46
N ALA A 101 9.26 -22.26 1.89
CA ALA A 101 10.51 -22.16 2.65
C ALA A 101 10.86 -20.71 3.02
N ALA A 102 10.88 -20.42 4.33
CA ALA A 102 11.19 -19.10 4.87
C ALA A 102 12.62 -18.62 4.52
N SER A 103 13.59 -19.53 4.43
CA SER A 103 14.97 -19.20 4.03
C SER A 103 15.05 -18.65 2.60
N ARG A 104 14.23 -19.20 1.69
CA ARG A 104 14.13 -18.72 0.30
C ARG A 104 13.51 -17.33 0.25
N VAL A 105 12.41 -17.13 0.98
CA VAL A 105 11.76 -15.81 1.11
C VAL A 105 12.75 -14.78 1.66
N LEU A 106 13.47 -15.10 2.73
CA LEU A 106 14.46 -14.20 3.32
C LEU A 106 15.60 -13.88 2.35
N LYS A 107 16.07 -14.87 1.57
CA LYS A 107 17.07 -14.64 0.53
C LYS A 107 16.55 -13.66 -0.53
N LEU A 108 15.36 -13.90 -1.06
CA LEU A 108 14.74 -13.04 -2.07
C LEU A 108 14.45 -11.63 -1.52
N SER A 109 14.08 -11.49 -0.24
CA SER A 109 13.89 -10.19 0.44
C SER A 109 15.09 -9.26 0.41
N LYS A 110 16.29 -9.85 0.34
CA LYS A 110 17.54 -9.11 0.27
C LYS A 110 18.01 -8.90 -1.16
N GLN A 111 17.71 -9.84 -2.06
CA GLN A 111 18.13 -9.78 -3.47
C GLN A 111 17.28 -8.83 -4.30
N SER A 112 15.97 -8.83 -4.08
CA SER A 112 15.02 -7.99 -4.79
C SER A 112 13.95 -7.45 -3.85
N PRO A 113 14.31 -6.48 -2.97
CA PRO A 113 13.42 -5.98 -1.93
C PRO A 113 12.14 -5.41 -2.52
N ALA A 114 11.01 -5.72 -1.86
CA ALA A 114 9.73 -5.16 -2.28
C ALA A 114 9.55 -3.71 -1.80
N THR A 115 8.71 -2.98 -2.51
CA THR A 115 8.23 -1.64 -2.16
C THR A 115 6.73 -1.69 -1.96
N PHE A 116 6.23 -1.03 -0.91
CA PHE A 116 4.82 -0.85 -0.66
C PHE A 116 4.39 0.56 -1.09
N ILE A 117 3.66 0.64 -2.20
CA ILE A 117 3.14 1.89 -2.74
C ILE A 117 1.75 2.12 -2.15
N VAL A 118 1.61 3.17 -1.36
CA VAL A 118 0.40 3.45 -0.57
C VAL A 118 -0.49 4.46 -1.29
N PHE A 119 -1.78 4.15 -1.43
CA PHE A 119 -2.77 5.01 -2.08
C PHE A 119 -3.96 5.37 -1.18
N ASP A 120 -4.15 4.71 -0.02
CA ASP A 120 -5.19 5.11 0.95
C ASP A 120 -4.74 4.97 2.42
N LEU A 121 -5.34 5.79 3.29
CA LEU A 121 -5.20 5.74 4.75
C LEU A 121 -6.57 5.46 5.36
N LEU A 122 -6.73 4.28 5.96
CA LEU A 122 -8.02 3.81 6.48
C LEU A 122 -8.15 4.04 7.99
N VAL A 123 -7.03 4.04 8.72
CA VAL A 123 -6.95 4.40 10.14
C VAL A 123 -5.70 5.24 10.36
N ASP A 124 -5.84 6.38 11.04
CA ASP A 124 -4.75 7.32 11.31
C ASP A 124 -3.85 6.92 12.49
N GLU A 125 -2.82 7.72 12.78
CA GLU A 125 -1.89 7.45 13.88
C GLU A 125 -2.49 7.56 15.29
N LYS A 126 -3.70 8.09 15.40
CA LYS A 126 -4.45 8.20 16.65
C LYS A 126 -5.46 7.06 16.81
N GLY A 127 -5.49 6.12 15.87
CA GLY A 127 -6.44 5.00 15.86
C GLY A 127 -7.84 5.39 15.39
N LYS A 128 -8.02 6.57 14.78
CA LYS A 128 -9.32 7.00 14.25
C LYS A 128 -9.57 6.38 12.88
N SER A 129 -10.74 5.76 12.70
CA SER A 129 -11.17 5.26 11.39
C SER A 129 -11.53 6.41 10.44
N LEU A 130 -11.03 6.34 9.21
CA LEU A 130 -11.26 7.32 8.14
C LEU A 130 -12.20 6.78 7.04
N VAL A 131 -12.65 5.53 7.13
CA VAL A 131 -13.35 4.82 6.03
C VAL A 131 -14.68 5.46 5.61
N ASN A 132 -15.30 6.26 6.50
CA ASN A 132 -16.54 6.98 6.22
C ASN A 132 -16.30 8.40 5.66
N LEU A 133 -15.05 8.81 5.48
CA LEU A 133 -14.71 10.10 4.86
C LEU A 133 -14.65 9.94 3.32
N PRO A 134 -14.95 11.02 2.57
CA PRO A 134 -14.74 11.02 1.12
C PRO A 134 -13.26 10.83 0.75
N LEU A 135 -13.00 10.32 -0.45
CA LEU A 135 -11.65 9.95 -0.91
C LEU A 135 -10.66 11.13 -0.81
N HIS A 136 -11.02 12.32 -1.27
CA HIS A 136 -10.15 13.50 -1.21
C HIS A 136 -9.70 13.81 0.23
N ALA A 137 -10.60 13.71 1.20
CA ALA A 137 -10.28 13.95 2.61
C ALA A 137 -9.36 12.86 3.18
N ARG A 138 -9.53 11.59 2.77
CA ARG A 138 -8.58 10.52 3.14
C ARG A 138 -7.23 10.71 2.47
N ARG A 139 -7.22 11.15 1.21
CA ARG A 139 -6.02 11.45 0.44
C ARG A 139 -5.19 12.54 1.09
N GLU A 140 -5.79 13.68 1.45
CA GLU A 140 -5.09 14.74 2.18
C GLU A 140 -4.45 14.23 3.49
N GLN A 141 -5.17 13.38 4.23
CA GLN A 141 -4.68 12.79 5.46
C GLN A 141 -3.52 11.81 5.21
N LEU A 142 -3.61 11.00 4.14
CA LEU A 142 -2.52 10.13 3.69
C LEU A 142 -1.28 10.94 3.33
N GLU A 143 -1.42 12.04 2.59
CA GLU A 143 -0.26 12.85 2.19
C GLU A 143 0.42 13.52 3.38
N ARG A 144 -0.37 14.01 4.35
CA ARG A 144 0.17 14.52 5.63
C ARG A 144 0.91 13.42 6.39
N PHE A 145 0.35 12.22 6.44
CA PHE A 145 0.96 11.06 7.08
C PHE A 145 2.28 10.68 6.38
N ALA A 146 2.27 10.64 5.04
CA ALA A 146 3.43 10.30 4.22
C ALA A 146 4.57 11.33 4.37
N ARG A 147 4.27 12.63 4.34
CA ARG A 147 5.28 13.69 4.58
C ARG A 147 5.96 13.51 5.95
N LYS A 148 5.19 13.10 6.95
CA LYS A 148 5.67 12.92 8.32
C LYS A 148 6.48 11.63 8.51
N TYR A 149 6.13 10.53 7.83
CA TYR A 149 6.67 9.21 8.16
C TYR A 149 7.37 8.47 7.01
N PHE A 150 7.10 8.79 5.74
CA PHE A 150 7.67 8.07 4.58
C PHE A 150 8.92 8.71 4.01
N SER A 151 9.22 9.97 4.34
CA SER A 151 10.27 10.78 3.69
C SER A 151 11.69 10.19 3.69
N LYS A 152 11.99 9.24 4.58
CA LYS A 152 13.28 8.54 4.67
C LYS A 152 13.21 7.05 4.29
N ASN A 153 12.05 6.55 3.88
CA ASN A 153 11.81 5.14 3.64
C ASN A 153 11.81 4.81 2.14
N LYS A 154 12.68 3.90 1.71
CA LYS A 154 12.73 3.43 0.32
C LYS A 154 11.75 2.28 0.04
N SER A 155 11.29 1.60 1.09
CA SER A 155 10.40 0.44 1.01
C SER A 155 8.93 0.80 1.17
N ILE A 156 8.60 2.04 1.55
CA ILE A 156 7.23 2.54 1.67
C ILE A 156 7.19 3.89 1.00
N CYS A 157 6.38 4.03 -0.05
CA CYS A 157 6.23 5.28 -0.78
C CYS A 157 4.76 5.63 -0.97
N LEU A 158 4.51 6.91 -1.21
CA LEU A 158 3.20 7.43 -1.53
C LEU A 158 2.96 7.31 -3.04
N SER A 159 1.82 6.76 -3.43
CA SER A 159 1.34 6.79 -4.83
C SER A 159 1.11 8.23 -5.27
N PRO A 160 1.57 8.68 -6.44
CA PRO A 160 1.28 10.00 -6.96
C PRO A 160 -0.21 10.10 -7.29
N VAL A 161 -0.73 11.32 -7.23
CA VAL A 161 -2.11 11.64 -7.60
C VAL A 161 -2.11 12.83 -8.55
N ALA A 162 -3.01 12.80 -9.53
CA ALA A 162 -3.28 13.90 -10.43
C ALA A 162 -4.77 14.25 -10.37
N GLU A 163 -5.10 15.53 -10.36
CA GLU A 163 -6.49 16.01 -10.49
C GLU A 163 -6.80 16.39 -11.94
N ASP A 164 -5.76 16.54 -12.76
CA ASP A 164 -5.88 16.81 -14.20
C ASP A 164 -5.74 15.52 -15.00
N VAL A 165 -6.75 15.23 -15.82
CA VAL A 165 -6.78 14.06 -16.71
C VAL A 165 -5.64 14.10 -17.74
N SER A 166 -5.14 15.28 -18.12
CA SER A 166 -4.04 15.42 -19.06
C SER A 166 -2.74 14.83 -18.48
N VAL A 167 -2.46 15.10 -17.20
CA VAL A 167 -1.33 14.50 -16.46
C VAL A 167 -1.53 13.00 -16.33
N ALA A 168 -2.75 12.55 -16.03
CA ALA A 168 -3.04 11.13 -15.90
C ALA A 168 -2.81 10.35 -17.22
N ARG A 169 -3.04 10.99 -18.38
CA ARG A 169 -2.79 10.39 -19.69
C ARG A 169 -1.31 10.16 -19.99
N GLU A 170 -0.39 10.89 -19.35
CA GLU A 170 1.06 10.68 -19.50
C GLU A 170 1.56 9.40 -18.81
N TRP A 171 0.73 8.77 -17.96
CA TRP A 171 1.06 7.50 -17.30
C TRP A 171 0.70 6.26 -18.14
N PHE A 172 0.09 6.45 -19.31
CA PHE A 172 -0.30 5.38 -20.24
C PHE A 172 0.67 5.25 -21.41
#